data_AF-A0A848WRY3-F1
#
_entry.id   AF-A0A848WRY3-F1
#
_cell.length_a   1.000
_cell.length_b   1.000
_cell.length_c   1.000
_cell.angle_alpha   90.00
_cell.angle_beta   90.00
_cell.angle_gamma   90.00
#
_symmetry.space_group_name_H-M   'P 1'
#
loop_
_entity.id
_entity.type
_entity.pdbx_description
1 polymer ?
#
loop_
_entity_poly.entity_id
_entity_poly.type
_entity_poly.pdbx_seq_one_letter_code
_entity_poly.pdbx_strand_id
1 'polypeptide(L)' 'MSAEITEKSGEPVTLVSGAGGIFEIRREGEVIWKKQRSGHFPEPGEAADLFG' A
#
# COMPACT_ATOMS: atom_id res chain seq x y z
N MET A 1 7.40 5.20 -0.62
CA MET A 1 6.13 4.45 -0.53
C MET A 1 6.30 3.06 0.08
N SER A 2 6.89 2.06 -0.59
CA SER A 2 7.18 0.76 0.07
C SER A 2 8.15 0.90 1.24
N ALA A 3 9.16 1.76 1.10
CA ALA A 3 10.10 2.06 2.18
C ALA A 3 9.44 2.65 3.43
N GLU A 4 8.43 3.52 3.27
CA GLU A 4 7.72 4.16 4.40
C GLU A 4 6.83 3.15 5.13
N ILE A 5 6.19 2.23 4.40
CA ILE A 5 5.41 1.14 5.01
C ILE A 5 6.32 0.21 5.81
N THR A 6 7.49 -0.16 5.27
CA THR A 6 8.47 -0.98 5.99
C THR A 6 8.97 -0.28 7.27
N GLU A 7 9.28 1.01 7.18
CA GLU A 7 9.77 1.80 8.32
C GLU A 7 8.72 1.90 9.42
N LYS A 8 7.44 2.07 9.06
CA LYS A 8 6.33 2.24 10.01
C LYS A 8 5.79 0.90 10.56
N SER A 9 5.62 -0.11 9.71
CA SER A 9 5.11 -1.43 10.10
C SER A 9 6.17 -2.32 10.76
N GLY A 10 7.47 -2.07 10.52
CA GLY A 10 8.56 -2.94 10.95
C GLY A 10 8.63 -4.29 10.22
N GLU A 11 7.76 -4.49 9.22
CA GLU A 11 7.61 -5.74 8.47
C GLU A 11 8.10 -5.59 7.02
N PRO A 12 8.68 -6.65 6.43
CA PRO A 12 9.14 -6.62 5.05
C PRO A 12 7.98 -6.52 4.06
N VAL A 13 7.95 -5.44 3.29
CA VAL A 13 6.95 -5.24 2.23
C VAL A 13 7.33 -6.04 0.99
N THR A 14 6.39 -6.85 0.50
CA THR A 14 6.54 -7.55 -0.78
C THR A 14 5.89 -6.74 -1.90
N LEU A 15 6.67 -6.42 -2.93
CA LEU A 15 6.16 -5.78 -4.15
C LEU A 15 5.68 -6.86 -5.12
N VAL A 16 4.37 -6.89 -5.37
CA VAL A 16 3.75 -7.79 -6.35
C VAL A 16 3.45 -7.01 -7.61
N SER A 17 4.03 -7.43 -8.74
CA SER A 17 3.78 -6.83 -10.05
C SER A 17 2.32 -7.01 -10.46
N GLY A 18 1.57 -5.92 -10.60
CA GLY A 18 0.19 -5.93 -11.09
C GLY A 18 0.09 -5.58 -12.58
N ALA A 19 -1.10 -5.79 -13.16
CA ALA A 19 -1.45 -5.37 -14.52
C ALA A 19 -2.77 -4.58 -14.53
N GLY A 20 -3.07 -3.89 -15.64
CA GLY A 20 -4.36 -3.21 -15.82
C GLY A 20 -4.55 -1.93 -14.99
N GLY A 21 -3.46 -1.31 -14.52
CA GLY A 21 -3.52 -0.08 -13.73
C GLY A 21 -4.07 -0.27 -12.30
N ILE A 22 -4.14 -1.52 -11.84
CA ILE A 22 -4.53 -1.90 -10.49
C ILE A 22 -3.39 -1.56 -9.52
N PHE A 23 -3.74 -0.93 -8.41
CA PHE A 23 -2.85 -0.72 -7.28
C PHE A 23 -3.63 -1.00 -6.00
N GLU A 24 -3.12 -1.92 -5.20
CA GLU A 24 -3.72 -2.35 -3.94
C GLU A 24 -2.63 -2.45 -2.87
N ILE A 25 -3.00 -2.08 -1.64
CA ILE A 25 -2.18 -2.34 -0.46
C ILE A 25 -2.94 -3.40 0.35
N ARG A 26 -2.21 -4.46 0.73
CA ARG A 26 -2.77 -5.58 1.48
C ARG A 26 -2.02 -5.78 2.79
N ARG A 27 -2.77 -6.07 3.84
CA ARG A 27 -2.25 -6.51 5.15
C ARG A 27 -2.90 -7.83 5.48
N GLU A 28 -2.09 -8.85 5.79
CA GLU A 28 -2.58 -10.20 6.12
C GLU A 28 -3.56 -10.80 5.07
N GLY A 29 -3.37 -10.43 3.80
CA GLY A 29 -4.23 -10.85 2.69
C GLY A 29 -5.47 -9.99 2.45
N GLU A 30 -5.80 -9.07 3.36
CA GLU A 30 -6.94 -8.15 3.23
C GLU A 30 -6.55 -6.85 2.51
N VAL A 31 -7.38 -6.39 1.57
CA VAL A 31 -7.16 -5.12 0.85
C VAL A 31 -7.60 -3.95 1.72
N ILE A 32 -6.63 -3.21 2.25
CA ILE A 32 -6.86 -2.04 3.09
C ILE A 32 -6.89 -0.73 2.28
N TRP A 33 -6.33 -0.73 1.06
CA TRP A 33 -6.38 0.42 0.16
C TRP A 33 -6.39 -0.03 -1.30
N LYS A 34 -7.13 0.69 -2.17
CA LYS A 34 -7.12 0.44 -3.61
C LYS A 34 -7.34 1.70 -4.46
N LYS A 35 -6.55 1.84 -5.52
CA LYS A 35 -6.56 3.01 -6.41
C LYS A 35 -7.89 3.20 -7.12
N GLN A 36 -8.62 2.12 -7.42
CA GLN A 36 -9.94 2.23 -8.03
C GLN A 36 -10.97 3.00 -7.18
N ARG A 37 -10.81 3.05 -5.85
CA ARG A 37 -11.71 3.83 -4.98
C ARG A 37 -11.27 5.29 -4.87
N SER A 38 -9.97 5.54 -4.72
CA SER A 38 -9.45 6.88 -4.46
C SER A 38 -9.16 7.69 -5.73
N GLY A 39 -8.96 7.02 -6.88
CA GLY A 39 -8.65 7.67 -8.17
C GLY A 39 -7.21 8.17 -8.30
N HIS A 40 -6.47 8.30 -7.20
CA HIS A 40 -5.05 8.67 -7.16
C HIS A 40 -4.19 7.56 -6.53
N PHE A 41 -2.87 7.68 -6.60
CA PHE A 41 -1.95 6.92 -5.73
C PHE A 41 -1.91 7.57 -4.35
N PRO A 42 -1.67 6.81 -3.26
CA PRO A 42 -1.57 7.39 -1.92
C PRO A 42 -0.52 8.49 -1.90
N GLU A 43 -0.82 9.56 -1.17
CA GLU A 43 0.16 10.62 -0.93
C GLU A 43 1.32 10.09 -0.04
N PRO A 44 2.50 10.76 -0.04
CA PRO A 44 3.57 10.42 0.89
C PRO A 44 3.05 10.35 2.33
N GLY A 45 3.39 9.29 3.08
CA GLY A 45 2.85 9.01 4.41
C GLY A 45 1.46 8.34 4.47
N GLU A 46 0.55 8.55 3.51
CA GLU A 46 -0.82 7.99 3.55
C GLU A 46 -0.79 6.46 3.60
N ALA A 47 0.06 5.85 2.78
CA ALA A 47 0.21 4.40 2.76
C ALA A 47 0.78 3.83 4.06
N ALA A 48 1.63 4.59 4.76
CA ALA A 48 2.26 4.18 6.01
C ALA A 48 1.29 4.33 7.20
N ASP A 49 0.42 5.34 7.20
CA ASP A 49 -0.63 5.54 8.21
C ASP A 49 -1.62 4.37 8.32
N LEU A 50 -1.78 3.60 7.25
CA LEU A 50 -2.60 2.38 7.26
C LEU A 50 -2.04 1.26 8.16
N PHE A 51 -0.78 1.35 8.57
CA PHE A 51 -0.08 0.30 9.33
C PHE A 51 0.16 0.66 10.81
N GLY A 52 -0.17 1.89 11.23
CA GLY A 52 -0.06 2.35 12.63
C GLY A 52 1.06 3.34 12.85
#